data_AF-A0A2M8UCK4-F1
#
_entry.id   AF-A0A2M8UCK4-F1
#
_cell.length_a   1.000
_cell.length_b   1.000
_cell.length_c   1.000
_cell.angle_alpha   90.00
_cell.angle_beta   90.00
_cell.angle_gamma   90.00
#
_symmetry.space_group_name_H-M   'P 1'
#
loop_
_entity.id
_entity.type
_entity.pdbx_description
1 polymer ?
#
loop_
_entity_poly.entity_id
_entity_poly.type
_entity_poly.pdbx_seq_one_letter_code
_entity_poly.pdbx_strand_id
1 'polypeptide(L)'
;MKRANALLALSLLIFLLPMTAPARSNLSDDQVREHMIQESIASYSGSCPCPYNTARNGTNCGRRSAYSKPGGASPLCYKNDISDEMVRGWRRSNGQ
;
A
#
# COMPACT_ATOMS: atom_id res chain seq x y z
N MET A 1 -42.32 -2.15 -39.63
CA MET A 1 -41.00 -2.81 -39.60
C MET A 1 -39.86 -1.78 -39.84
N LYS A 2 -39.51 -0.90 -38.89
CA LYS A 2 -38.35 0.05 -39.02
C LYS A 2 -37.78 0.52 -37.65
N ARG A 3 -37.89 -0.28 -36.58
CA ARG A 3 -37.42 0.12 -35.23
C ARG A 3 -36.28 -0.73 -34.66
N ALA A 4 -35.88 -1.80 -35.35
CA ALA A 4 -34.83 -2.71 -34.88
C ALA A 4 -33.40 -2.28 -35.30
N ASN A 5 -33.24 -1.39 -36.30
CA ASN A 5 -31.92 -1.02 -36.83
C ASN A 5 -31.22 0.11 -36.05
N ALA A 6 -31.93 0.90 -35.24
CA ALA A 6 -31.33 1.99 -34.47
C ALA A 6 -30.62 1.50 -33.20
N LEU A 7 -31.07 0.38 -32.62
CA LEU A 7 -30.50 -0.20 -31.40
C LEU A 7 -29.17 -0.94 -31.67
N LEU A 8 -28.99 -1.49 -32.89
CA LEU A 8 -27.75 -2.14 -33.32
C LEU A 8 -26.65 -1.14 -33.68
N ALA A 9 -26.99 0.08 -34.09
CA ALA A 9 -26.00 1.11 -34.41
C ALA A 9 -25.41 1.76 -33.15
N LEU A 10 -26.18 1.83 -32.05
CA LEU A 10 -25.75 2.46 -30.80
C LEU A 10 -24.81 1.57 -29.97
N SER A 11 -24.93 0.24 -30.11
CA SER A 11 -24.05 -0.73 -29.43
C SER A 11 -22.64 -0.81 -30.07
N LEU A 12 -22.50 -0.47 -31.35
CA LEU A 12 -21.21 -0.47 -32.05
C LEU A 12 -20.33 0.76 -31.69
N LEU A 13 -20.93 1.85 -31.21
CA LEU A 13 -20.22 3.08 -30.81
C LEU A 13 -19.55 3.00 -29.43
N ILE A 14 -19.92 2.05 -28.58
CA ILE A 14 -19.36 1.89 -27.23
C ILE A 14 -17.99 1.17 -27.26
N PHE A 15 -17.68 0.44 -28.33
CA PHE A 15 -16.42 -0.31 -28.49
C PHE A 15 -15.21 0.54 -28.95
N LEU A 16 -15.41 1.83 -29.26
CA LEU A 16 -14.35 2.73 -29.73
C LEU A 16 -13.77 3.64 -28.62
N LEU A 17 -14.13 3.46 -27.36
CA LEU A 17 -13.49 4.20 -26.27
C LEU A 17 -12.02 3.74 -26.12
N PRO A 18 -11.03 4.63 -26.32
CA PRO A 18 -9.65 4.29 -26.05
C PRO A 18 -9.49 4.02 -24.56
N MET A 19 -8.99 2.82 -24.20
CA MET A 19 -8.55 2.55 -22.83
C MET A 19 -7.29 3.37 -22.56
N THR A 20 -7.46 4.57 -22.02
CA THR A 20 -6.35 5.35 -21.50
C THR A 20 -5.90 4.72 -20.18
N ALA A 21 -4.82 3.95 -20.23
CA ALA A 21 -4.19 3.47 -19.01
C ALA A 21 -3.63 4.67 -18.23
N PRO A 22 -3.91 4.80 -16.92
CA PRO A 22 -3.32 5.86 -16.12
C PRO A 22 -1.81 5.68 -16.10
N ALA A 23 -1.06 6.75 -16.38
CA ALA A 23 0.38 6.75 -16.19
C ALA A 23 0.69 6.53 -14.71
N ARG A 24 1.47 5.49 -14.39
CA ARG A 24 1.89 5.20 -13.01
C ARG A 24 2.89 6.26 -12.60
N SER A 25 2.51 7.15 -11.69
CA SER A 25 3.46 8.10 -11.11
C SER A 25 4.42 7.35 -10.19
N ASN A 26 5.71 7.69 -10.28
CA ASN A 26 6.71 7.16 -9.35
C ASN A 26 6.47 7.79 -7.97
N LEU A 27 6.43 6.95 -6.95
CA LEU A 27 6.29 7.39 -5.56
C LEU A 27 7.57 8.14 -5.13
N SER A 28 7.44 9.14 -4.26
CA SER A 28 8.60 9.72 -3.57
C SER A 28 9.21 8.70 -2.60
N ASP A 29 10.47 8.88 -2.21
CA ASP A 29 11.11 7.97 -1.24
C ASP A 29 10.36 7.95 0.09
N ASP A 30 9.78 9.08 0.49
CA ASP A 30 8.94 9.18 1.69
C ASP A 30 7.66 8.37 1.59
N GLN A 31 7.03 8.36 0.42
CA GLN A 31 5.87 7.50 0.17
C GLN A 31 6.26 6.03 0.14
N VAL A 32 7.40 5.67 -0.45
CA VAL A 32 7.90 4.28 -0.44
C VAL A 32 8.17 3.83 0.99
N ARG A 33 8.84 4.64 1.82
CA ARG A 33 9.07 4.32 3.23
C ARG A 33 7.75 4.13 3.99
N GLU A 34 6.76 4.99 3.75
CA GLU A 34 5.44 4.84 4.35
C GLU A 34 4.78 3.51 3.92
N HIS A 35 4.79 3.18 2.63
CA HIS A 35 4.27 1.91 2.13
C HIS A 35 4.93 0.70 2.81
N MET A 36 6.25 0.71 2.93
CA MET A 36 7.01 -0.35 3.60
C MET A 36 6.65 -0.50 5.08
N ILE A 37 6.42 0.62 5.80
CA ILE A 37 5.95 0.60 7.20
C ILE A 37 4.55 -0.02 7.26
N GLN A 38 3.64 0.39 6.38
CA GLN A 38 2.28 -0.15 6.33
C GLN A 38 2.27 -1.65 6.03
N GLU A 39 3.08 -2.11 5.07
CA GLU A 39 3.26 -3.53 4.76
C GLU A 39 3.83 -4.31 5.95
N SER A 40 4.82 -3.74 6.66
CA SER A 40 5.39 -4.36 7.85
C SER A 40 4.39 -4.46 9.01
N ILE A 41 3.53 -3.46 9.19
CA ILE A 41 2.48 -3.47 10.21
C ILE A 41 1.40 -4.49 9.83
N ALA A 42 0.96 -4.50 8.57
CA ALA A 42 -0.11 -5.37 8.09
C ALA A 42 0.28 -6.86 8.11
N SER A 43 1.56 -7.17 7.88
CA SER A 43 2.07 -8.54 7.92
C SER A 43 2.30 -9.08 9.34
N TYR A 44 2.28 -8.22 10.36
CA TYR A 44 2.48 -8.65 11.74
C TYR A 44 1.20 -9.27 12.32
N SER A 45 1.27 -10.53 12.75
CA SER A 45 0.11 -11.32 13.21
C SER A 45 -0.38 -11.00 14.62
N GLY A 46 0.42 -10.27 15.41
CA GLY A 46 0.13 -9.94 16.80
C GLY A 46 -0.53 -8.57 16.99
N SER A 47 -1.02 -8.29 18.20
CA SER A 47 -1.32 -6.91 18.57
C SER A 47 -0.03 -6.14 18.84
N CYS A 48 -0.05 -4.83 18.61
CA CYS A 48 1.06 -3.94 18.93
C CYS A 48 2.37 -4.19 18.16
N PRO A 49 2.40 -4.12 16.82
CA PRO A 49 3.66 -4.11 16.08
C PRO A 49 4.53 -2.90 16.47
N CYS A 50 3.98 -1.69 16.38
CA CYS A 50 4.70 -0.44 16.62
C CYS A 50 4.27 0.29 17.90
N PRO A 51 5.13 1.17 18.46
CA PRO A 51 4.84 1.85 19.73
C PRO A 51 3.59 2.75 19.67
N TYR A 52 3.33 3.32 18.51
CA TYR A 52 2.20 4.21 18.26
C TYR A 52 0.91 3.49 17.85
N ASN A 53 0.92 2.17 17.66
CA ASN A 53 -0.33 1.47 17.43
C ASN A 53 -1.18 1.44 18.70
N THR A 54 -2.48 1.24 18.51
CA THR A 54 -3.45 1.17 19.59
C THR A 54 -3.66 -0.28 20.02
N ALA A 55 -3.57 -0.54 21.31
CA ALA A 55 -3.92 -1.81 21.92
C ALA A 55 -5.46 -1.97 21.99
N ARG A 56 -5.93 -3.20 22.25
CA ARG A 56 -7.38 -3.52 22.32
C ARG A 56 -8.17 -2.67 23.32
N ASN A 57 -7.52 -2.14 24.34
CA ASN A 57 -8.11 -1.27 25.36
C ASN A 57 -8.04 0.23 25.00
N GLY A 58 -7.70 0.60 23.76
CA GLY A 58 -7.61 1.99 23.32
C GLY A 58 -6.32 2.73 23.69
N THR A 59 -5.41 2.11 24.43
CA THR A 59 -4.13 2.74 24.82
C THR A 59 -3.05 2.55 23.76
N ASN A 60 -2.08 3.47 23.67
CA ASN A 60 -0.89 3.25 22.85
C ASN A 60 -0.11 2.02 23.35
N CYS A 61 0.43 1.25 22.41
CA CYS A 61 1.22 0.07 22.72
C CYS A 61 2.50 0.43 23.48
N GLY A 62 3.16 1.52 23.10
CA GLY A 62 4.37 2.03 23.73
C GLY A 62 5.43 0.95 23.88
N ARG A 63 5.97 0.82 25.10
CA ARG A 63 7.01 -0.17 25.45
C ARG A 63 6.60 -1.64 25.30
N ARG A 64 5.30 -1.91 25.14
CA ARG A 64 4.77 -3.28 24.94
C ARG A 64 4.80 -3.70 23.47
N SER A 65 5.12 -2.80 22.54
CA SER A 65 5.17 -3.13 21.12
C SER A 65 6.29 -4.13 20.81
N ALA A 66 6.11 -4.90 19.73
CA ALA A 66 7.14 -5.80 19.22
C ALA A 66 8.47 -5.05 19.00
N TYR A 67 8.38 -3.90 18.34
CA TYR A 67 9.50 -2.98 18.11
C TYR A 67 10.27 -2.58 19.38
N SER A 68 9.57 -2.33 20.49
CA SER A 68 10.19 -1.83 21.73
C SER A 68 10.68 -2.93 22.67
N LYS A 69 10.16 -4.15 22.53
CA LYS A 69 10.40 -5.23 23.50
C LYS A 69 11.74 -5.93 23.21
N PRO A 70 12.59 -6.16 24.23
CA PRO A 70 13.79 -6.98 24.06
C PRO A 70 13.45 -8.40 23.57
N GLY A 71 14.11 -8.84 22.49
CA GLY A 71 13.86 -10.15 21.88
C GLY A 71 12.50 -10.30 21.20
N GLY A 72 11.78 -9.20 20.98
CA GLY A 72 10.57 -9.18 20.16
C GLY A 72 10.87 -9.27 18.67
N ALA A 73 9.80 -9.34 17.85
CA ALA A 73 9.93 -9.12 16.42
C ALA A 73 10.34 -7.66 16.13
N SER A 74 10.94 -7.42 14.97
CA SER A 74 11.41 -6.09 14.56
C SER A 74 10.65 -5.58 13.34
N PRO A 75 9.36 -5.21 13.47
CA PRO A 75 8.65 -4.56 12.37
C PRO A 75 9.27 -3.20 12.06
N LEU A 76 9.12 -2.74 10.81
CA LEU A 76 9.43 -1.37 10.42
C LEU A 76 8.36 -0.45 11.00
N CYS A 77 8.77 0.55 11.77
CA CYS A 77 7.84 1.45 12.46
C CYS A 77 8.08 2.91 12.11
N TYR A 78 9.30 3.29 11.76
CA TYR A 78 9.68 4.66 11.47
C TYR A 78 10.45 4.73 10.15
N LYS A 79 10.38 5.89 9.49
CA LYS A 79 11.12 6.11 8.24
C LYS A 79 12.63 5.91 8.41
N ASN A 80 13.17 6.22 9.60
CA ASN A 80 14.58 6.05 9.92
C ASN A 80 15.00 4.57 10.06
N ASP A 81 14.05 3.64 10.17
CA ASP A 81 14.33 2.20 10.14
C ASP A 81 14.62 1.73 8.71
N ILE A 82 14.38 2.57 7.71
CA ILE A 82 14.41 2.21 6.28
C ILE A 82 15.52 2.99 5.57
N SER A 83 16.57 2.27 5.21
CA SER A 83 17.69 2.82 4.44
C SER A 83 17.30 3.09 2.98
N ASP A 84 18.08 3.93 2.31
CA ASP A 84 17.92 4.19 0.88
C ASP A 84 18.10 2.92 0.04
N GLU A 85 18.91 1.97 0.52
CA GLU A 85 19.08 0.68 -0.14
C GLU A 85 17.79 -0.16 -0.08
N MET A 86 17.10 -0.15 1.06
CA MET A 86 15.80 -0.80 1.21
C MET A 86 14.76 -0.18 0.27
N VAL A 87 14.74 1.16 0.14
CA VAL A 87 13.88 1.87 -0.82
C VAL A 87 14.18 1.44 -2.26
N ARG A 88 15.46 1.42 -2.66
CA ARG A 88 15.86 0.93 -3.99
C ARG A 88 15.49 -0.54 -4.22
N GLY A 89 15.59 -1.37 -3.19
CA GLY A 89 15.15 -2.77 -3.22
C GLY A 89 13.65 -2.86 -3.50
N TRP A 90 12.85 -2.13 -2.73
CA TRP A 90 11.40 -2.13 -2.88
C TRP A 90 10.95 -1.66 -4.27
N ARG A 91 11.58 -0.61 -4.82
CA ARG A 91 11.27 -0.12 -6.17
C ARG A 91 11.48 -1.17 -7.26
N ARG A 92 12.64 -1.85 -7.23
CA ARG A 92 12.95 -2.96 -8.15
C ARG A 92 11.92 -4.09 -8.07
N SER A 93 11.45 -4.42 -6.87
CA SER A 93 10.43 -5.46 -6.68
C SER A 93 9.01 -5.05 -7.09
N ASN A 94 8.72 -3.75 -7.16
CA ASN A 94 7.38 -3.21 -7.42
C ASN A 94 7.25 -2.54 -8.81
N GLY A 95 8.27 -2.66 -9.66
CA GLY A 95 8.25 -2.10 -11.01
C GLY A 95 8.27 -0.56 -11.03
N GLN A 96 8.98 0.03 -10.07
CA GLN A 96 9.27 1.48 -10.02
C GLN A 96 10.75 1.76 -10.25
#